data_AF-A0A9P8BJU1-F1
#
_entry.id   AF-A0A9P8BJU1-F1
#
_cell.length_a   1.000
_cell.length_b   1.000
_cell.length_c   1.000
_cell.angle_alpha   90.00
_cell.angle_beta   90.00
_cell.angle_gamma   90.00
#
_symmetry.space_group_name_H-M   'P 1'
#
loop_
_entity.id
_entity.type
_entity.pdbx_description
1 polymer ?
#
loop_
_entity_poly.entity_id
_entity_poly.type
_entity_poly.pdbx_seq_one_letter_code
_entity_poly.pdbx_strand_id
1 'polypeptide(L)'
;MSEPRPKSTALDRQDTYLRRVEKKTNANRLHPLPRISRAAGFAQLLAFPVILGYFVFYMPYGEKEHVFSEPRRWLERQKQGFWALPSSDQSTPESQRLKSSSTAD
;
A
#
# COMPACT_ATOMS: atom_id res chain seq x y z
N MET A 1 27.30 23.93 -63.02
CA MET A 1 26.36 25.04 -62.81
C MET A 1 25.37 24.57 -61.74
N SER A 2 25.57 24.97 -60.48
CA SER A 2 24.76 24.50 -59.34
C SER A 2 23.54 25.37 -59.16
N GLU A 3 22.36 24.78 -59.18
CA GLU A 3 21.08 25.46 -59.01
C GLU A 3 20.95 26.05 -57.59
N PRO A 4 20.43 27.28 -57.42
CA PRO A 4 20.29 27.89 -56.11
C PRO A 4 19.17 27.19 -55.31
N ARG A 5 19.49 26.79 -54.07
CA ARG A 5 18.54 26.12 -53.17
C ARG A 5 17.31 27.02 -52.93
N PRO A 6 16.06 26.51 -53.10
CA PRO A 6 14.87 27.32 -52.92
C PRO A 6 14.76 27.86 -51.49
N LYS A 7 14.38 29.13 -51.36
CA LYS A 7 14.18 29.79 -50.06
C LYS A 7 12.98 29.13 -49.36
N SER A 8 13.18 28.65 -48.13
CA SER A 8 12.10 28.04 -47.33
C SER A 8 10.89 28.97 -47.23
N THR A 9 9.72 28.42 -47.56
CA THR A 9 8.45 29.13 -47.55
C THR A 9 7.95 29.33 -46.12
N ALA A 10 6.98 30.22 -45.91
CA ALA A 10 6.41 30.46 -44.58
C ALA A 10 5.76 29.19 -44.00
N LEU A 11 5.19 28.34 -44.85
CA LEU A 11 4.61 27.04 -44.46
C LEU A 11 5.68 26.08 -43.93
N ASP A 12 6.84 25.99 -44.60
CA ASP A 12 7.96 25.14 -44.14
C ASP A 12 8.45 25.53 -42.73
N ARG A 13 8.37 26.82 -42.39
CA ARG A 13 8.74 27.33 -41.06
C ARG A 13 7.71 26.96 -40.01
N GLN A 14 6.42 27.04 -40.35
CA GLN A 14 5.33 26.63 -39.47
C GLN A 14 5.41 25.13 -39.19
N ASP A 15 5.60 24.30 -40.21
CA ASP A 15 5.76 22.85 -40.05
C ASP A 15 6.97 22.49 -39.18
N THR A 16 8.09 23.20 -39.38
CA THR A 16 9.29 23.00 -38.55
C THR A 16 9.03 23.37 -37.08
N TYR A 17 8.27 24.44 -36.83
CA TYR A 17 7.89 24.85 -35.48
C TYR A 17 6.95 23.83 -34.84
N LEU A 18 5.91 23.41 -35.56
CA LEU A 18 4.94 22.42 -35.09
C LEU A 18 5.64 21.09 -34.76
N ARG A 19 6.56 20.61 -35.60
CA ARG A 19 7.36 19.40 -35.30
C ARG A 19 8.19 19.54 -34.02
N ARG A 20 8.74 20.72 -33.72
CA ARG A 20 9.48 20.94 -32.46
C ARG A 20 8.56 20.97 -31.25
N VAL A 21 7.40 21.61 -31.38
CA VAL A 21 6.39 21.64 -30.32
C VAL A 21 5.87 20.22 -30.05
N GLU A 22 5.52 19.50 -31.11
CA GLU A 22 5.07 18.11 -31.05
C GLU A 22 6.12 17.19 -30.44
N LYS A 23 7.40 17.35 -30.78
CA LYS A 23 8.48 16.57 -30.15
C LYS A 23 8.59 16.84 -28.66
N LYS A 24 8.39 18.09 -28.20
CA LYS A 24 8.41 18.46 -26.78
C LYS A 24 7.18 17.94 -26.03
N THR A 25 5.99 18.01 -26.63
CA THR A 25 4.76 17.50 -26.02
C THR A 25 4.70 15.98 -26.02
N ASN A 26 5.14 15.31 -27.09
CA ASN A 26 5.24 13.85 -27.15
C ASN A 26 6.36 13.30 -26.26
N ALA A 27 7.49 14.01 -26.08
CA ALA A 27 8.53 13.60 -25.13
C ALA A 27 8.00 13.51 -23.68
N ASN A 28 7.05 14.36 -23.29
CA ASN A 28 6.37 14.27 -22.01
C ASN A 28 5.28 13.17 -21.94
N ARG A 29 4.88 12.59 -23.09
CA ARG A 29 3.95 11.46 -23.16
C ARG A 29 4.65 10.10 -23.20
N LEU A 30 5.94 10.05 -23.53
CA LEU A 30 6.73 8.80 -23.50
C LEU A 30 7.13 8.45 -22.06
N HIS A 31 6.20 7.76 -21.39
CA HIS A 31 6.35 7.01 -20.14
C HIS A 31 6.83 7.80 -18.91
N PRO A 32 6.12 7.74 -17.76
CA PRO A 32 6.72 8.18 -16.51
C PRO A 32 8.06 7.45 -16.34
N LEU A 33 9.11 8.18 -15.94
CA LEU A 33 10.45 7.65 -15.72
C LEU A 33 10.34 6.27 -15.05
N PRO A 34 11.08 5.24 -15.50
CA PRO A 34 10.83 3.84 -15.12
C PRO A 34 10.87 3.57 -13.60
N ARG A 35 11.48 4.48 -12.83
CA ARG A 35 11.47 4.45 -11.37
C ARG A 35 10.15 4.95 -10.77
N ILE A 36 9.54 5.97 -11.34
CA ILE A 36 8.26 6.54 -10.90
C ILE A 36 7.13 5.54 -11.15
N SER A 37 7.11 4.88 -12.32
CA SER A 37 6.11 3.84 -12.60
C SER A 37 6.25 2.63 -11.67
N ARG A 38 7.48 2.19 -11.39
CA ARG A 38 7.74 1.12 -10.42
C ARG A 38 7.31 1.53 -9.00
N ALA A 39 7.67 2.73 -8.56
CA ALA A 39 7.27 3.26 -7.25
C ALA A 39 5.74 3.37 -7.13
N ALA A 40 5.06 3.85 -8.17
CA ALA A 40 3.60 3.90 -8.22
C ALA A 40 2.98 2.50 -8.15
N GLY A 41 3.56 1.51 -8.83
CA GLY A 41 3.14 0.11 -8.75
C GLY A 41 3.25 -0.46 -7.33
N PHE A 42 4.38 -0.24 -6.66
CA PHE A 42 4.56 -0.65 -5.26
C PHE A 42 3.63 0.09 -4.30
N ALA A 43 3.46 1.39 -4.50
CA ALA A 43 2.53 2.19 -3.71
C ALA A 43 1.10 1.67 -3.85
N GLN A 44 0.65 1.32 -5.06
CA GLN A 44 -0.65 0.71 -5.30
C GLN A 44 -0.78 -0.64 -4.59
N LEU A 45 0.24 -1.49 -4.72
CA LEU A 45 0.26 -2.84 -4.13
C LEU A 45 0.18 -2.78 -2.59
N LEU A 46 0.80 -1.79 -1.97
CA LEU A 46 0.77 -1.60 -0.52
C LEU A 46 -0.45 -0.81 -0.05
N ALA A 47 -0.93 0.15 -0.84
CA ALA A 47 -2.06 1.00 -0.47
C ALA A 47 -3.34 0.19 -0.30
N PHE A 48 -3.66 -0.71 -1.24
CA PHE A 48 -4.88 -1.53 -1.15
C PHE A 48 -5.01 -2.34 0.14
N PRO A 49 -4.03 -3.19 0.52
CA PRO A 49 -4.13 -3.97 1.75
C PRO A 49 -4.10 -3.08 3.00
N VAL A 50 -3.35 -1.98 2.99
CA VAL A 50 -3.32 -1.03 4.12
C VAL A 50 -4.68 -0.38 4.32
N ILE A 51 -5.28 0.12 3.24
CA ILE A 51 -6.61 0.72 3.27
C ILE A 51 -7.62 -0.32 3.76
N LEU A 52 -7.65 -1.51 3.15
CA LEU A 52 -8.58 -2.57 3.53
C LEU A 52 -8.42 -2.97 5.00
N GLY A 53 -7.18 -3.11 5.49
CA GLY A 53 -6.88 -3.39 6.89
C GLY A 53 -7.38 -2.28 7.82
N TYR A 54 -7.26 -1.01 7.42
CA TYR A 54 -7.81 0.10 8.19
C TYR A 54 -9.34 0.02 8.31
N PHE A 55 -10.04 -0.26 7.20
CA PHE A 55 -11.50 -0.47 7.22
C PHE A 55 -11.86 -1.59 8.21
N VAL A 56 -11.27 -2.77 8.04
CA VAL A 56 -11.60 -3.94 8.85
C VAL A 56 -11.30 -3.69 10.34
N PHE A 57 -10.12 -3.17 10.69
CA PHE A 57 -9.66 -3.18 12.08
C PHE A 57 -9.80 -1.85 12.84
N TYR A 58 -9.82 -0.70 12.16
CA TYR A 58 -9.67 0.61 12.84
C TYR A 58 -10.77 1.63 12.52
N MET A 59 -11.49 1.49 11.41
CA MET A 59 -12.51 2.47 11.03
C MET A 59 -13.66 2.52 12.06
N PRO A 60 -14.10 3.72 12.49
CA PRO A 60 -15.25 3.84 13.38
C PRO A 60 -16.55 3.65 12.59
N TYR A 61 -17.31 2.60 12.89
CA TYR A 61 -18.58 2.26 12.22
C TYR A 61 -19.84 2.68 13.00
N GLY A 62 -19.68 3.36 14.13
CA GLY A 62 -20.77 3.81 15.00
C GLY A 62 -21.13 2.81 16.10
N GLU A 63 -22.26 3.05 16.78
CA GLU A 63 -22.68 2.31 17.99
C GLU A 63 -23.22 0.89 17.72
N LYS A 64 -23.61 0.60 16.48
CA LYS A 64 -24.15 -0.72 16.11
C LYS A 64 -23.02 -1.72 15.86
N GLU A 65 -23.25 -2.97 16.23
CA GLU A 65 -22.29 -4.04 15.95
C GLU A 65 -22.07 -4.16 14.44
N HIS A 66 -20.82 -4.03 14.02
CA HIS A 66 -20.43 -4.09 12.63
C HIS A 66 -19.92 -5.49 12.27
N VAL A 67 -20.00 -5.88 11.00
CA VAL A 67 -19.57 -7.21 10.51
C VAL A 67 -18.09 -7.52 10.79
N PHE A 68 -17.28 -6.47 11.01
CA PHE A 68 -15.87 -6.61 11.36
C PHE A 68 -15.59 -6.60 12.88
N SER A 69 -16.61 -6.69 13.74
CA SER A 69 -16.43 -6.78 15.20
C SER A 69 -15.63 -8.02 15.62
N GLU A 70 -15.94 -9.19 15.05
CA GLU A 70 -15.27 -10.45 15.35
C GLU A 70 -13.78 -10.45 14.97
N PRO A 71 -13.39 -10.05 13.74
CA PRO A 71 -11.98 -9.84 13.39
C PRO A 71 -11.24 -8.91 14.35
N ARG A 72 -11.87 -7.81 14.80
CA ARG A 72 -11.26 -6.89 15.77
C ARG A 72 -11.04 -7.53 17.12
N ARG A 73 -12.04 -8.24 17.65
CA ARG A 73 -11.93 -8.99 18.91
C ARG A 73 -10.82 -10.05 18.84
N TRP A 74 -10.70 -10.74 17.71
CA TRP A 74 -9.59 -11.68 17.49
C TRP A 74 -8.23 -10.97 17.53
N LEU A 75 -8.08 -9.85 16.82
CA LEU A 75 -6.83 -9.08 16.81
C LEU A 75 -6.47 -8.56 18.20
N GLU A 76 -7.46 -8.12 18.99
CA GLU A 76 -7.25 -7.70 20.38
C GLU A 76 -6.74 -8.85 21.25
N ARG A 77 -7.30 -10.05 21.13
CA ARG A 77 -6.79 -11.25 21.82
C ARG A 77 -5.35 -11.57 21.42
N GLN A 78 -5.03 -11.46 20.12
CA GLN A 78 -3.66 -11.68 19.65
C GLN A 78 -2.69 -10.62 20.21
N LYS A 79 -3.09 -9.35 20.22
CA LYS A 79 -2.30 -8.27 20.82
C LYS A 79 -2.09 -8.50 22.31
N GLN A 80 -3.14 -8.89 23.03
CA GLN A 80 -3.04 -9.23 24.45
C GLN A 80 -2.09 -10.41 24.68
N GLY A 81 -2.16 -11.47 23.87
CA GLY A 81 -1.25 -12.61 23.98
C GLY A 81 0.19 -12.28 23.59
N PHE A 82 0.41 -11.42 22.60
CA PHE A 82 1.75 -11.03 22.13
C PHE A 82 2.44 -10.05 23.08
N TRP A 83 1.67 -9.11 23.65
CA TRP A 83 2.19 -8.10 24.58
C TRP A 83 2.10 -8.52 26.04
N ALA A 84 1.32 -9.57 26.37
CA ALA A 84 1.44 -10.20 27.66
C ALA A 84 2.87 -10.75 27.78
N LEU A 85 3.63 -10.22 28.74
CA LEU A 85 4.84 -10.91 29.17
C LEU A 85 4.46 -12.37 29.46
N PRO A 86 5.33 -13.35 29.14
CA PRO A 86 5.19 -14.69 29.70
C PRO A 86 5.40 -14.55 31.20
N SER A 87 4.35 -14.16 31.93
CA SER A 87 4.29 -14.40 33.35
C SER A 87 4.43 -15.91 33.46
N SER A 88 5.47 -16.32 34.16
CA SER A 88 5.88 -17.70 34.41
C SER A 88 4.84 -18.52 35.18
N ASP A 89 3.54 -18.22 35.05
CA ASP A 89 2.47 -18.69 35.92
C ASP A 89 1.16 -19.03 35.21
N GLN A 90 1.05 -18.84 33.90
CA GLN A 90 -0.14 -19.30 33.17
C GLN A 90 0.02 -20.78 32.78
N SER A 91 -0.23 -21.63 33.77
CA SER A 91 -0.81 -22.97 33.61
C SER A 91 -0.15 -23.87 32.57
N THR A 92 1.01 -24.41 32.87
CA THR A 92 1.24 -25.80 32.47
C THR A 92 0.15 -26.63 33.17
N PRO A 93 -0.56 -27.55 32.49
CA PRO A 93 -1.57 -28.41 33.13
C PRO A 93 -1.01 -29.16 34.35
N GLU A 94 0.31 -29.35 34.39
CA GLU A 94 1.08 -29.89 35.50
C GLU A 94 0.98 -29.05 36.80
N SER A 95 1.01 -27.73 36.73
CA SER A 95 0.91 -26.85 37.91
C SER A 95 -0.50 -26.83 38.54
N GLN A 96 -1.55 -27.05 37.74
CA GLN A 96 -2.91 -27.21 38.25
C GLN A 96 -3.10 -28.58 38.92
N ARG A 97 -2.47 -29.63 38.36
CA ARG A 97 -2.47 -30.98 38.93
C ARG A 97 -1.80 -30.99 40.31
N LEU A 98 -0.65 -30.35 40.47
CA LEU A 98 0.09 -30.27 41.74
C LEU A 98 -0.66 -29.47 42.82
N LYS A 99 -1.37 -28.39 42.45
CA LYS A 99 -2.22 -27.65 43.40
C LYS A 99 -3.44 -28.46 43.87
N SER A 100 -4.06 -29.24 42.98
CA SER A 100 -5.21 -30.10 43.33
C SER A 100 -4.84 -31.27 44.25
N SER A 101 -3.63 -31.82 44.14
CA SER A 101 -3.17 -32.91 45.01
C SER A 101 -2.73 -32.44 46.39
N SER A 102 -2.33 -31.17 46.55
CA SER A 102 -1.86 -30.61 47.83
C SER A 102 -2.99 -30.11 48.74
N THR A 103 -4.23 -30.03 48.25
CA THR A 103 -5.38 -29.54 49.03
C THR A 103 -6.26 -30.69 49.55
N ALA A 104 -5.81 -31.94 49.35
CA ALA A 104 -6.55 -33.16 49.69
C ALA A 104 -5.97 -33.94 50.88
N ASP A 105 -4.98 -33.39 51.60
CA ASP A 105 -4.44 -33.90 52.86
C ASP A 105 -4.80 -32.98 54.04
#